data_AF-A0A2P4YFU8-F1
#
_entry.id   AF-A0A2P4YFU8-F1
#
_cell.length_a   1.000
_cell.length_b   1.000
_cell.length_c   1.000
_cell.angle_alpha   90.00
_cell.angle_beta   90.00
_cell.angle_gamma   90.00
#
_symmetry.space_group_name_H-M   'P 1'
#
loop_
_entity.id
_entity.type
_entity.pdbx_description
1 polymer ?
#
loop_
_entity_poly.entity_id
_entity_poly.type
_entity_poly.pdbx_seq_one_letter_code
_entity_poly.pdbx_strand_id
1 'polypeptide(L)'
;MRCQSREEEAAQIISDSPSRYAHDPPLWRAPISKQQKSDSKQLVAYMKLSLDDGFILDTTQTSYRDQVLSLETRTETSVLVFLEEHNISSHGSGAVLKHLRSLHHAGALNSKIERHEQLLQTPAIQDPAPG
;
A
#
# COMPACT_ATOMS: atom_id res chain seq x y z
N MET A 1 -50.77 4.72 -49.91
CA MET A 1 -50.09 3.47 -50.33
C MET A 1 -49.14 3.85 -51.46
N ARG A 2 -47.82 3.67 -51.44
CA ARG A 2 -46.93 2.79 -50.69
C ARG A 2 -45.53 3.45 -50.79
N CYS A 3 -45.03 4.06 -49.72
CA CYS A 3 -43.64 4.55 -49.63
C CYS A 3 -42.87 3.58 -48.74
N GLN A 4 -42.50 2.43 -49.29
CA GLN A 4 -41.68 1.42 -48.60
C GLN A 4 -40.74 0.79 -49.63
N SER A 5 -39.71 1.55 -50.03
CA SER A 5 -38.56 1.03 -50.77
C SER A 5 -37.26 1.65 -50.26
N ARG A 6 -37.22 2.02 -48.97
CA ARG A 6 -36.04 2.56 -48.30
C ARG A 6 -35.86 1.92 -46.92
N GLU A 7 -36.19 0.63 -46.82
CA GLU A 7 -35.95 -0.20 -45.62
C GLU A 7 -34.79 -1.19 -45.79
N GLU A 8 -34.20 -1.30 -46.98
CA GLU A 8 -33.16 -2.32 -47.23
C GLU A 8 -31.71 -1.79 -47.07
N GLU A 9 -31.51 -0.49 -46.85
CA GLU A 9 -30.16 0.09 -46.70
C GLU A 9 -29.80 0.46 -45.24
N ALA A 10 -30.70 0.19 -44.28
CA ALA A 10 -30.45 0.46 -42.86
C ALA A 10 -30.00 -0.78 -42.06
N ALA A 11 -29.84 -1.94 -42.71
CA ALA A 11 -29.35 -3.16 -42.08
C ALA A 11 -27.81 -3.32 -42.15
N GLN A 12 -27.10 -2.36 -42.76
CA GLN A 12 -25.65 -2.42 -42.93
C GLN A 12 -24.88 -1.35 -42.15
N ILE A 13 -25.45 -0.85 -41.05
CA ILE A 13 -24.71 -0.08 -40.02
C ILE A 13 -24.87 -0.78 -38.66
N ILE A 14 -24.82 -2.11 -38.69
CA ILE A 14 -24.42 -2.91 -37.52
C ILE A 14 -22.90 -3.00 -37.60
N SER A 15 -22.23 -1.85 -37.54
CA SER A 15 -20.80 -1.79 -37.34
C SER A 15 -20.54 -2.17 -35.89
N ASP A 16 -20.23 -3.46 -35.71
CA ASP A 16 -19.17 -3.94 -34.83
C ASP A 16 -18.86 -3.00 -33.67
N SER A 17 -19.65 -3.11 -32.59
CA SER A 17 -19.18 -2.66 -31.29
C SER A 17 -18.45 -3.85 -30.67
N PRO A 18 -17.11 -3.89 -30.69
CA PRO A 18 -16.39 -4.94 -29.99
C PRO A 18 -16.73 -4.78 -28.51
N SER A 19 -17.40 -5.80 -28.00
CA SER A 19 -17.66 -6.05 -26.58
C SER A 19 -16.57 -5.45 -25.70
N ARG A 20 -16.90 -4.36 -25.00
CA ARG A 20 -16.07 -3.71 -23.97
C ARG A 20 -15.84 -4.61 -22.74
N TYR A 21 -16.26 -5.88 -22.78
CA TYR A 21 -16.17 -6.82 -21.69
C TYR A 21 -15.09 -7.90 -21.88
N ALA A 22 -14.24 -7.78 -22.90
CA ALA A 22 -13.12 -8.68 -23.09
C ALA A 22 -11.92 -8.30 -22.19
N HIS A 23 -11.80 -9.04 -21.08
CA HIS A 23 -10.59 -9.26 -20.28
C HIS A 23 -10.06 -8.13 -19.39
N ASP A 24 -10.88 -7.61 -18.47
CA ASP A 24 -10.28 -7.10 -17.24
C ASP A 24 -9.58 -8.28 -16.53
N PRO A 25 -8.25 -8.19 -16.26
CA PRO A 25 -7.57 -9.21 -15.49
C PRO A 25 -8.29 -9.36 -14.15
N PRO A 26 -8.37 -10.59 -13.58
CA PRO A 26 -8.77 -10.75 -12.20
C PRO A 26 -8.01 -9.74 -11.33
N LEU A 27 -8.65 -9.15 -10.32
CA LEU A 27 -8.03 -8.08 -9.51
C LEU A 27 -6.65 -8.46 -8.94
N TRP A 28 -6.38 -9.75 -8.71
CA TRP A 28 -5.07 -10.28 -8.28
C TRP A 28 -3.99 -10.34 -9.37
N ARG A 29 -4.36 -10.17 -10.65
CA ARG A 29 -3.46 -9.99 -11.81
C ARG A 29 -3.44 -8.55 -12.34
N ALA A 30 -4.24 -7.65 -11.76
CA ALA A 30 -4.24 -6.27 -12.18
C ALA A 30 -2.85 -5.64 -11.92
N PRO A 31 -2.28 -4.92 -12.90
CA PRO A 31 -0.99 -4.29 -12.72
C PRO A 31 -1.08 -3.23 -11.61
N ILE A 32 -0.25 -3.37 -10.58
CA ILE A 32 -0.13 -2.38 -9.52
C ILE A 32 0.40 -1.08 -10.14
N SER A 33 -0.33 0.00 -9.95
CA SER A 33 0.07 1.32 -10.43
C SER A 33 1.36 1.79 -9.76
N LYS A 34 2.08 2.72 -10.41
CA LYS A 34 3.27 3.35 -9.82
C LYS A 34 2.94 4.05 -8.49
N GLN A 35 1.75 4.64 -8.39
CA GLN A 35 1.27 5.31 -7.18
C GLN A 35 1.10 4.32 -6.03
N GLN A 36 0.43 3.19 -6.26
CA GLN A 36 0.25 2.16 -5.24
C GLN A 36 1.60 1.64 -4.72
N LYS A 37 2.57 1.41 -5.61
CA LYS A 37 3.94 1.01 -5.19
C LYS A 37 4.58 2.07 -4.30
N SER A 38 4.49 3.34 -4.68
CA SER A 38 5.02 4.45 -3.89
C SER A 38 4.33 4.57 -2.52
N ASP A 39 3.00 4.43 -2.50
CA ASP A 39 2.20 4.50 -1.27
C ASP A 39 2.56 3.35 -0.32
N SER A 40 2.69 2.12 -0.84
CA SER A 40 3.14 0.97 -0.05
C SER A 40 4.54 1.20 0.51
N LYS A 41 5.49 1.72 -0.28
CA LYS A 41 6.85 2.03 0.20
C LYS A 41 6.82 3.07 1.32
N GLN A 42 6.04 4.14 1.17
CA GLN A 42 5.91 5.17 2.20
C GLN A 42 5.24 4.62 3.47
N LEU A 43 4.21 3.80 3.33
CA LEU A 43 3.55 3.18 4.48
C LEU A 43 4.53 2.29 5.25
N VAL A 44 5.29 1.43 4.55
CA VAL A 44 6.32 0.58 5.16
C VAL A 44 7.40 1.43 5.85
N ALA A 45 7.83 2.54 5.24
CA ALA A 45 8.78 3.45 5.87
C ALA A 45 8.24 4.03 7.19
N TYR A 46 6.99 4.51 7.21
CA TYR A 46 6.36 4.99 8.45
C TYR A 46 6.19 3.87 9.49
N MET A 47 5.82 2.68 9.05
CA MET A 47 5.74 1.49 9.91
C MET A 47 7.09 1.20 10.58
N LYS A 48 8.19 1.25 9.84
CA LYS A 48 9.54 1.06 10.40
C LYS A 48 9.91 2.10 11.47
N LEU A 49 9.37 3.33 11.41
CA LEU A 49 9.58 4.35 12.45
C LEU A 49 8.90 4.00 13.78
N SER A 50 7.84 3.18 13.74
CA SER A 50 7.10 2.75 14.94
C SER A 50 7.80 1.61 15.70
N LEU A 51 8.96 1.15 15.23
CA LEU A 51 9.78 0.13 15.87
C LEU A 51 10.86 0.77 16.74
N ASP A 52 10.47 1.05 17.98
CA ASP A 52 11.31 1.72 18.97
C ASP A 52 12.58 0.90 19.36
N ASP A 53 12.55 -0.41 19.22
CA ASP A 53 13.65 -1.33 19.59
C ASP A 53 14.54 -1.74 18.39
N GLY A 54 14.24 -1.24 17.19
CA GLY A 54 14.85 -1.76 15.96
C GLY A 54 14.37 -3.17 15.60
N PHE A 55 15.02 -3.76 14.60
CA PHE A 55 14.72 -5.11 14.13
C PHE A 55 15.90 -5.71 13.38
N ILE A 56 16.08 -7.02 13.51
CA ILE A 56 17.09 -7.79 12.79
C ILE A 56 16.35 -8.86 12.01
N LEU A 57 16.50 -8.86 10.69
CA LEU A 57 15.93 -9.87 9.81
C LEU A 57 17.05 -10.63 9.11
N ASP A 58 17.23 -11.89 9.48
CA ASP A 58 18.22 -12.78 8.87
C ASP A 58 17.54 -13.69 7.84
N THR A 59 17.83 -13.45 6.56
CA THR A 59 17.26 -14.22 5.44
C THR A 59 17.79 -15.66 5.36
N THR A 60 18.87 -15.97 6.09
CA THR A 60 19.47 -17.30 6.11
C THR A 60 18.79 -18.22 7.13
N GLN A 61 18.02 -17.67 8.07
CA GLN A 61 17.32 -18.48 9.07
C GLN A 61 16.05 -19.08 8.52
N THR A 62 15.81 -20.35 8.89
CA THR A 62 14.56 -21.06 8.58
C THR A 62 13.33 -20.39 9.20
N SER A 63 13.51 -19.65 10.29
CA SER A 63 12.48 -18.86 10.98
C SER A 63 12.27 -17.46 10.39
N TYR A 64 12.93 -17.10 9.27
CA TYR A 64 12.81 -15.77 8.65
C TYR A 64 11.34 -15.35 8.43
N ARG A 65 10.50 -16.27 7.94
CA ARG A 65 9.08 -15.96 7.69
C ARG A 65 8.31 -15.65 8.97
N ASP A 66 8.59 -16.39 10.04
CA ASP A 66 7.96 -16.17 11.35
C ASP A 66 8.46 -14.87 11.99
N GLN A 67 9.75 -14.55 11.80
CA GLN A 67 10.34 -13.28 12.22
C GLN A 67 9.69 -12.09 11.50
N VAL A 68 9.51 -12.18 10.17
CA VAL A 68 8.82 -11.15 9.38
C VAL A 68 7.37 -10.99 9.83
N LEU A 69 6.64 -12.09 10.04
CA LEU A 69 5.23 -12.04 10.45
C LEU A 69 5.05 -11.44 11.85
N SER A 70 5.89 -11.84 12.81
CA SER A 70 5.87 -11.27 14.16
C SER A 70 6.26 -9.79 14.17
N LEU A 71 7.24 -9.41 13.34
CA LEU A 71 7.63 -8.01 13.16
C LEU A 71 6.51 -7.18 12.54
N GLU A 72 5.85 -7.69 11.49
CA GLU A 72 4.70 -7.05 10.86
C GLU A 72 3.59 -6.80 11.88
N THR A 73 3.24 -7.84 12.66
CA THR A 73 2.17 -7.77 13.68
C THR A 73 2.50 -6.73 14.76
N ARG A 74 3.75 -6.72 15.26
CA ARG A 74 4.22 -5.74 16.25
C ARG A 74 4.16 -4.32 15.69
N THR A 75 4.56 -4.17 14.43
CA THR A 75 4.61 -2.87 13.76
C THR A 75 3.21 -2.33 13.50
N GLU A 76 2.30 -3.17 12.99
CA GLU A 76 0.89 -2.83 12.79
C GLU A 76 0.25 -2.38 14.11
N THR A 77 0.44 -3.16 15.18
CA THR A 77 -0.08 -2.83 16.51
C THR A 77 0.46 -1.48 16.99
N SER A 78 1.77 -1.25 16.87
CA SER A 78 2.39 0.02 17.29
C SER A 78 1.85 1.23 16.51
N VAL A 79 1.63 1.09 15.19
CA VAL A 79 1.02 2.15 14.38
C VAL A 79 -0.43 2.40 14.77
N LEU A 80 -1.22 1.36 15.02
CA LEU A 80 -2.62 1.51 15.42
C LEU A 80 -2.74 2.18 16.79
N VAL A 81 -1.94 1.77 17.78
CA VAL A 81 -1.87 2.42 19.10
C VAL A 81 -1.51 3.90 18.97
N PHE A 82 -0.50 4.22 18.14
CA PHE A 82 -0.12 5.61 17.87
C PHE A 82 -1.25 6.43 17.23
N LEU A 83 -2.03 5.84 16.31
CA LEU A 83 -3.20 6.50 15.74
C LEU A 83 -4.31 6.71 16.79
N GLU A 84 -4.54 5.75 17.67
CA GLU A 84 -5.50 5.86 18.76
C GLU A 84 -5.11 6.97 19.76
N GLU A 85 -3.82 7.12 20.09
CA GLU A 85 -3.29 8.25 20.88
C GLU A 85 -3.61 9.61 20.24
N HIS A 86 -3.72 9.64 18.91
CA HIS A 86 -4.11 10.81 18.13
C HIS A 86 -5.62 10.87 17.80
N ASN A 87 -6.45 10.04 18.46
CA ASN A 87 -7.91 9.95 18.27
C ASN A 87 -8.34 9.53 16.84
N ILE A 88 -7.55 8.68 16.19
CA ILE A 88 -7.80 8.18 14.84
C ILE A 88 -8.10 6.68 14.90
N SER A 89 -9.33 6.27 14.56
CA SER A 89 -9.78 4.86 14.58
C SER A 89 -9.72 4.19 13.19
N SER A 90 -8.74 4.57 12.36
CA SER A 90 -8.67 4.09 10.97
C SER A 90 -7.76 2.88 10.82
N HIS A 91 -8.25 1.82 10.19
CA HIS A 91 -7.52 0.55 10.01
C HIS A 91 -7.14 0.25 8.56
N GLY A 92 -7.69 0.98 7.59
CA GLY A 92 -7.39 0.76 6.18
C GLY A 92 -6.05 1.36 5.78
N SER A 93 -5.19 0.61 5.09
CA SER A 93 -3.82 1.03 4.71
C SER A 93 -3.74 2.41 4.05
N GLY A 94 -4.66 2.73 3.12
CA GLY A 94 -4.71 4.04 2.47
C GLY A 94 -5.12 5.18 3.41
N ALA A 95 -6.02 4.92 4.34
CA ALA A 95 -6.46 5.90 5.33
C ALA A 95 -5.41 6.10 6.42
N VAL A 96 -4.81 5.01 6.92
CA VAL A 96 -3.64 5.02 7.81
C VAL A 96 -2.52 5.87 7.19
N LEU A 97 -2.15 5.62 5.93
CA LEU A 97 -1.12 6.41 5.25
C LEU A 97 -1.49 7.90 5.14
N LYS A 98 -2.75 8.22 4.86
CA LYS A 98 -3.23 9.61 4.84
C LYS A 98 -3.05 10.28 6.21
N HIS A 99 -3.42 9.60 7.29
CA HIS A 99 -3.27 10.12 8.65
C HIS A 99 -1.80 10.28 9.05
N LEU A 100 -0.96 9.30 8.73
CA LEU A 100 0.48 9.37 8.99
C LEU A 100 1.14 10.55 8.28
N ARG A 101 0.75 10.85 7.03
CA ARG A 101 1.21 12.06 6.31
C ARG A 101 0.82 13.35 7.03
N SER A 102 -0.43 13.44 7.51
CA SER A 102 -0.89 14.61 8.26
C SER A 102 -0.15 14.78 9.58
N LEU A 103 0.06 13.69 10.32
CA LEU A 103 0.81 13.70 11.59
C LEU A 103 2.28 14.06 11.39
N HIS A 104 2.89 13.59 10.31
CA HIS A 104 4.27 13.95 9.96
C HIS A 104 4.38 15.44 9.63
N HIS A 105 3.44 15.98 8.86
CA HIS A 105 3.39 17.43 8.59
C HIS A 105 3.21 18.26 9.86
N ALA A 106 2.44 17.75 10.83
CA ALA A 106 2.25 18.37 12.14
C ALA A 106 3.45 18.18 13.10
N GLY A 107 4.49 17.44 12.69
CA GLY A 107 5.68 17.17 13.49
C GLY A 107 5.53 16.07 14.55
N ALA A 108 4.38 15.40 14.62
CA ALA A 108 4.12 14.36 15.64
C ALA A 108 4.99 13.10 15.46
N LEU A 109 5.58 12.90 14.27
CA LEU A 109 6.51 11.79 14.00
C LEU A 109 7.98 12.15 14.24
N ASN A 110 8.32 13.41 14.55
CA ASN A 110 9.71 13.85 14.60
C ASN A 110 10.53 13.08 15.65
N SER A 111 9.98 12.84 16.84
CA SER A 111 10.67 12.05 17.87
C SER A 111 10.92 10.61 17.44
N LYS A 112 9.99 10.00 16.69
CA LYS A 112 10.16 8.64 16.14
C LYS A 112 11.21 8.63 15.01
N ILE A 113 11.28 9.69 14.20
CA ILE A 113 12.31 9.86 13.17
C ILE A 113 13.69 9.97 13.82
N GLU A 114 13.87 10.86 14.79
CA GLU A 114 15.15 11.03 15.50
C GLU A 114 15.60 9.74 16.17
N ARG A 115 14.68 9.02 16.85
CA ARG A 115 14.98 7.72 17.44
C ARG A 115 15.39 6.69 16.38
N HIS A 116 14.68 6.63 15.26
CA HIS A 116 15.02 5.70 14.18
C HIS A 116 16.41 6.01 13.60
N GLU A 117 16.75 7.28 13.42
CA GLU A 117 18.08 7.70 12.97
C GLU A 117 19.18 7.29 13.95
N GLN A 118 18.94 7.38 15.27
CA GLN A 118 19.86 6.88 16.29
C GLN A 118 20.04 5.36 16.21
N LEU A 119 18.95 4.62 15.98
CA LEU A 119 19.00 3.16 15.81
C LEU A 119 19.80 2.74 14.57
N LEU A 120 19.76 3.53 13.48
CA LEU A 120 20.57 3.28 12.28
C LEU A 120 22.08 3.41 12.54
N GLN A 121 22.50 4.16 13.56
CA GLN A 121 23.91 4.26 13.96
C GLN A 121 24.37 3.07 14.84
N THR A 122 23.46 2.17 15.19
CA THR A 122 23.69 1.02 16.07
C THR A 122 23.48 -0.28 15.28
N PRO A 123 24.14 -1.42 15.61
CA PRO A 123 23.85 -2.71 14.97
C PRO A 123 22.44 -3.29 15.26
N ALA A 124 21.53 -2.48 15.81
CA ALA A 124 20.17 -2.86 16.18
C ALA A 124 19.20 -2.95 14.98
N ILE A 125 19.58 -2.40 13.82
CA ILE A 125 18.83 -2.54 12.57
C ILE A 125 19.67 -3.32 11.55
N GLN A 126 19.26 -4.54 11.22
CA GLN A 126 19.75 -5.27 10.07
C GLN A 126 18.57 -5.54 9.14
N ASP A 127 18.43 -4.66 8.15
CA ASP A 127 17.48 -4.83 7.06
C ASP A 127 18.19 -5.52 5.88
N PRO A 128 17.82 -6.76 5.52
CA PRO A 128 18.43 -7.48 4.40
C PRO A 128 18.06 -6.88 3.03
N ALA A 129 17.14 -5.91 2.97
CA ALA A 129 16.74 -5.22 1.75
C ALA A 129 17.16 -3.74 1.74
N PRO A 130 18.38 -3.41 1.32
CA PRO A 130 18.75 -2.03 1.04
C PRO A 130 18.20 -1.64 -0.35
N GLY A 131 16.95 -1.16 -0.41
CA GLY A 131 16.38 -0.45 -1.57
C GLY A 131 15.32 -1.17 -2.40
#